data_AF-A0A8T1CB77-F1
#
_entry.id   AF-A0A8T1CB77-F1
#
_cell.length_a   1.000
_cell.length_b   1.000
_cell.length_c   1.000
_cell.angle_alpha   90.00
_cell.angle_beta   90.00
_cell.angle_gamma   90.00
#
_symmetry.space_group_name_H-M   'P 1'
#
loop_
_entity.id
_entity.type
_entity.pdbx_description
1 polymer ?
#
loop_
_entity_poly.entity_id
_entity_poly.type
_entity_poly.pdbx_seq_one_letter_code
_entity_poly.pdbx_strand_id
1 'polypeptide(L)'
;MLDPRTKFTADEILKKWYQHAVNWVRVASQQVPDDKLTTEAFTRLLLVRREDAVCWDLQVLGKYVDVCRWYRETGAALFPSIAAFYPRLAMKEPIERLP
;
A
#
# COMPACT_ATOMS: atom_id res chain seq x y z
N MET A 1 -1.03 29.85 8.19
CA MET A 1 0.39 29.46 8.28
C MET A 1 0.46 28.17 9.08
N LEU A 2 0.98 27.08 8.50
CA LEU A 2 1.17 25.81 9.22
C LEU A 2 2.42 25.90 10.12
N ASP A 3 2.32 25.40 11.36
CA ASP A 3 3.42 25.38 12.33
C ASP A 3 4.63 24.59 11.76
N PRO A 4 5.86 25.15 11.77
CA PRO A 4 7.07 24.48 11.30
C PRO A 4 7.29 23.07 11.88
N ARG A 5 6.86 22.80 13.12
CA ARG A 5 6.95 21.49 13.78
C ARG A 5 6.05 20.42 13.14
N THR A 6 4.97 20.85 12.49
CA THR A 6 4.04 19.98 11.74
C THR A 6 4.64 19.48 10.42
N LYS A 7 5.56 20.25 9.82
CA LYS A 7 6.28 19.83 8.60
C LYS A 7 7.24 18.69 8.87
N PHE A 8 8.04 18.80 9.94
CA PHE A 8 9.00 17.75 10.32
C PHE A 8 8.31 16.42 10.64
N THR A 9 7.14 16.45 11.27
CA THR A 9 6.37 15.22 11.57
C THR A 9 5.78 14.58 10.31
N ALA A 10 5.24 15.37 9.38
CA ALA A 10 4.70 14.84 8.13
C ALA A 10 5.79 14.18 7.25
N ASP A 11 6.95 14.82 7.13
CA ASP A 11 8.08 14.29 6.36
C ASP A 11 8.64 13.00 6.98
N GLU A 12 8.71 12.93 8.30
CA GLU A 12 9.11 11.71 9.03
C GLU A 12 8.11 10.57 8.87
N ILE A 13 6.81 10.87 8.92
CA ILE A 13 5.75 9.89 8.68
C ILE A 13 5.83 9.37 7.24
N LEU A 14 6.02 10.26 6.27
CA LEU A 14 6.16 9.89 4.87
C LEU A 14 7.42 9.05 4.64
N LYS A 15 8.54 9.40 5.29
CA LYS A 15 9.78 8.63 5.26
C LYS A 15 9.59 7.24 5.88
N LYS A 16 8.90 7.14 7.02
CA LYS A 16 8.57 5.85 7.66
C LYS A 16 7.68 4.99 6.76
N TRP A 17 6.67 5.58 6.11
CA TRP A 17 5.85 4.88 5.13
C TRP A 17 6.69 4.41 3.94
N TYR A 18 7.51 5.28 3.37
CA TYR A 18 8.35 4.97 2.22
C TYR A 18 9.35 3.84 2.52
N GLN A 19 9.89 3.82 3.74
CA GLN A 19 10.78 2.76 4.22
C GLN A 19 10.04 1.49 4.66
N HIS A 20 8.72 1.55 4.83
CA HIS A 20 7.93 0.40 5.25
C HIS A 20 7.75 -0.56 4.07
N ALA A 21 8.52 -1.65 4.10
CA ALA A 21 8.40 -2.72 3.13
C ALA A 21 7.19 -3.61 3.48
N VAL A 22 6.05 -3.34 2.83
CA VAL A 22 4.88 -4.22 2.91
C VAL A 22 5.17 -5.50 2.12
N ASN A 23 4.88 -6.66 2.71
CA ASN A 23 4.91 -7.92 1.98
C ASN A 23 3.68 -8.04 1.07
N TRP A 24 3.76 -7.41 -0.10
CA TRP A 24 2.66 -7.33 -1.05
C TRP A 24 2.20 -8.68 -1.60
N VAL A 25 3.08 -9.69 -1.64
CA VAL A 25 2.70 -11.07 -2.00
C VAL A 25 1.67 -11.62 -1.02
N ARG A 26 1.92 -11.44 0.29
CA ARG A 26 0.98 -11.87 1.33
C ARG A 26 -0.32 -11.07 1.29
N VAL A 27 -0.25 -9.77 1.02
CA VAL A 27 -1.46 -8.93 0.90
C VAL A 27 -2.31 -9.40 -0.29
N ALA A 28 -1.70 -9.67 -1.44
CA ALA A 28 -2.38 -10.19 -2.62
C ALA A 28 -3.04 -11.55 -2.35
N SER A 29 -2.34 -12.48 -1.70
CA SER A 29 -2.89 -13.80 -1.38
C SER A 29 -4.03 -13.77 -0.37
N GLN A 30 -4.12 -12.74 0.48
CA GLN A 30 -5.22 -12.57 1.43
C GLN A 30 -6.43 -11.89 0.79
N GLN A 31 -6.22 -11.02 -0.20
CA GLN A 31 -7.30 -10.28 -0.85
C GLN A 31 -7.93 -11.02 -2.02
N VAL A 32 -7.17 -11.90 -2.70
CA VAL A 32 -7.65 -12.71 -3.81
C VAL A 32 -8.19 -14.04 -3.26
N PRO A 33 -9.51 -14.30 -3.36
CA PRO A 33 -10.12 -15.53 -2.84
C PRO A 33 -9.88 -16.76 -3.74
N ASP A 34 -8.92 -16.70 -4.66
CA ASP A 34 -8.66 -17.77 -5.62
C ASP A 34 -7.60 -18.73 -5.08
N ASP A 35 -8.05 -19.91 -4.67
CA ASP A 35 -7.25 -21.02 -4.16
C ASP A 35 -6.17 -21.50 -5.16
N LYS A 36 -6.26 -21.08 -6.43
CA LYS A 36 -5.31 -21.44 -7.49
C LYS A 36 -4.04 -20.58 -7.51
N LEU A 37 -4.06 -19.39 -6.90
CA LEU A 37 -2.89 -18.52 -6.86
C LEU A 37 -2.15 -18.67 -5.53
N THR A 38 -1.12 -19.51 -5.53
CA THR A 38 -0.25 -19.72 -4.37
C THR A 38 0.62 -18.49 -4.11
N THR A 39 1.16 -18.38 -2.90
CA THR A 39 2.19 -17.39 -2.53
C THR A 39 3.36 -17.39 -3.53
N GLU A 40 3.75 -18.56 -4.04
CA GLU A 40 4.81 -18.69 -5.03
C GLU A 40 4.40 -18.11 -6.39
N ALA A 41 3.16 -18.35 -6.83
CA ALA A 41 2.62 -17.75 -8.04
C ALA A 41 2.60 -16.21 -7.94
N PHE A 42 2.14 -15.66 -6.81
CA PHE A 42 2.18 -14.22 -6.58
C PHE A 42 3.61 -13.66 -6.52
N THR A 43 4.56 -14.40 -5.96
CA THR A 43 5.98 -13.99 -5.94
C THR A 43 6.50 -13.81 -7.36
N ARG A 44 6.22 -14.78 -8.26
CA ARG A 44 6.64 -14.73 -9.67
C ARG A 44 5.91 -13.64 -10.47
N LEU A 45 4.65 -13.36 -10.14
CA LEU A 45 3.84 -12.37 -10.84
C LEU A 45 4.16 -10.93 -10.41
N LEU A 46 4.42 -10.72 -9.12
CA LEU A 46 4.53 -9.38 -8.52
C LEU A 46 5.97 -8.88 -8.45
N LEU A 47 6.97 -9.78 -8.48
CA LEU A 47 8.37 -9.41 -8.44
C LEU A 47 9.00 -9.59 -9.81
N VAL A 48 9.64 -8.53 -10.29
CA VAL A 48 10.42 -8.51 -11.52
C VAL A 48 11.86 -8.17 -11.22
N ARG A 49 12.79 -8.86 -11.87
CA ARG A 49 14.21 -8.50 -11.80
C ARG A 49 14.50 -7.45 -12.86
N ARG A 50 15.03 -6.31 -12.45
CA ARG A 50 15.55 -5.26 -13.34
C ARG A 50 16.99 -5.00 -12.97
N GLU A 51 17.89 -5.27 -13.91
CA GLU A 51 19.34 -5.19 -13.67
C GLU A 51 19.72 -6.03 -12.45
N ASP A 52 20.26 -5.39 -11.42
CA ASP A 52 20.71 -6.02 -10.18
C ASP A 52 19.71 -5.91 -9.02
N ALA A 53 18.49 -5.41 -9.29
CA ALA A 53 17.45 -5.23 -8.29
C ALA A 53 16.21 -6.10 -8.54
N VAL A 54 15.60 -6.55 -7.44
CA VAL A 54 14.26 -7.13 -7.45
C VAL A 54 13.27 -6.01 -7.11
N CYS A 55 12.35 -5.75 -8.02
CA CYS A 55 11.39 -4.66 -7.94
C CYS A 55 9.96 -5.19 -7.97
N TRP A 56 9.04 -4.44 -7.39
CA TRP A 56 7.60 -4.70 -7.54
C TRP A 56 7.12 -4.28 -8.93
N ASP A 57 6.42 -5.17 -9.61
CA ASP A 57 5.64 -4.80 -10.79
C ASP A 57 4.36 -4.09 -10.35
N LEU A 58 4.38 -2.75 -10.39
CA LEU A 58 3.26 -1.92 -9.97
C LEU A 58 2.00 -2.13 -10.81
N GLN A 59 2.14 -2.49 -12.09
CA GLN A 59 0.98 -2.74 -12.95
C GLN A 59 0.28 -4.03 -12.56
N VAL A 60 1.05 -5.08 -12.25
CA VAL A 60 0.50 -6.36 -11.80
C VAL A 60 0.00 -6.26 -10.36
N LEU A 61 0.72 -5.54 -9.49
CA LEU A 61 0.30 -5.25 -8.12
C LEU A 61 -1.10 -4.64 -8.08
N GLY A 62 -1.36 -3.60 -8.87
CA GLY A 62 -2.67 -2.93 -8.90
C GLY A 62 -3.82 -3.81 -9.39
N LYS A 63 -3.55 -4.96 -10.02
CA LYS A 63 -4.59 -5.93 -10.43
C LYS A 63 -5.03 -6.84 -9.29
N TYR A 64 -4.12 -7.14 -8.36
CA TYR A 64 -4.34 -8.15 -7.31
C TYR A 64 -4.41 -7.56 -5.90
N VAL A 65 -3.93 -6.32 -5.73
CA VAL A 65 -3.90 -5.64 -4.44
C VAL A 65 -4.72 -4.36 -4.53
N ASP A 66 -5.81 -4.32 -3.78
CA ASP A 66 -6.45 -3.07 -3.40
C ASP A 66 -5.67 -2.47 -2.22
N VAL A 67 -4.79 -1.51 -2.57
CA VAL A 67 -3.97 -0.77 -1.61
C VAL A 67 -4.84 0.05 -0.65
N CYS A 68 -5.99 0.56 -1.10
CA CYS A 68 -6.91 1.30 -0.23
C CYS A 68 -7.54 0.36 0.79
N ARG A 69 -7.97 -0.84 0.36
CA ARG A 69 -8.45 -1.87 1.28
C ARG A 69 -7.39 -2.29 2.29
N TRP A 70 -6.17 -2.57 1.84
CA TRP A 70 -5.06 -2.89 2.75
C TRP A 70 -4.82 -1.77 3.75
N TYR A 71 -4.85 -0.52 3.30
CA TYR A 71 -4.65 0.63 4.17
C TYR A 71 -5.74 0.71 5.23
N ARG A 72 -7.02 0.51 4.88
CA ARG A 72 -8.11 0.48 5.87
C ARG A 72 -7.95 -0.61 6.91
N GLU A 73 -7.59 -1.82 6.47
CA GLU A 73 -7.55 -3.01 7.32
C GLU A 73 -6.30 -3.07 8.20
N THR A 74 -5.16 -2.58 7.69
CA THR A 74 -3.85 -2.71 8.36
C THR A 74 -3.11 -1.37 8.44
N GLY A 75 -3.03 -0.63 7.33
CA GLY A 75 -2.22 0.58 7.24
C GLY A 75 -2.65 1.72 8.15
N ALA A 76 -3.94 1.88 8.44
CA ALA A 76 -4.47 2.96 9.28
C ALA A 76 -4.01 2.83 10.74
N ALA A 77 -3.84 1.61 11.25
CA ALA A 77 -3.29 1.37 12.57
C ALA A 77 -1.77 1.66 12.63
N LEU A 78 -1.06 1.38 11.54
CA LEU A 78 0.39 1.62 11.43
C LEU A 78 0.73 3.11 11.20
N PHE A 79 -0.14 3.82 10.49
CA PHE A 79 0.05 5.21 10.07
C PHE A 79 -1.21 6.05 10.34
N PRO A 80 -1.62 6.23 11.61
CA PRO A 80 -2.87 6.91 11.97
C PRO A 80 -2.89 8.38 11.52
N SER A 81 -1.72 9.00 11.45
CA SER A 81 -1.57 10.36 10.93
C SER A 81 -1.96 10.50 9.45
N ILE A 82 -1.74 9.47 8.62
CA ILE A 82 -2.15 9.52 7.22
C ILE A 82 -3.66 9.36 7.07
N ALA A 83 -4.30 8.59 7.94
CA ALA A 83 -5.76 8.52 8.01
C ALA A 83 -6.37 9.88 8.42
N ALA A 84 -5.68 10.66 9.25
CA ALA A 84 -6.11 12.00 9.63
C ALA A 84 -6.05 13.02 8.48
N PHE A 85 -5.04 12.92 7.59
CA PHE A 85 -4.90 13.80 6.43
C PHE A 85 -5.67 13.33 5.18
N TYR A 86 -5.81 12.01 5.01
CA TYR A 86 -6.48 11.38 3.89
C TYR A 86 -7.60 10.45 4.39
N PRO A 87 -8.66 11.00 5.01
CA PRO A 87 -9.73 10.20 5.60
C PRO A 87 -10.42 9.29 4.58
N ARG A 88 -10.43 9.68 3.29
CA ARG A 88 -10.95 8.84 2.20
C ARG A 88 -10.22 7.51 2.04
N LEU A 89 -8.92 7.44 2.33
CA LEU A 89 -8.18 6.18 2.33
C LEU A 89 -8.62 5.27 3.48
N ALA A 90 -9.16 5.83 4.56
CA ALA A 90 -9.68 5.10 5.71
C ALA A 90 -11.18 4.73 5.57
N MET A 91 -11.92 5.33 4.64
CA MET A 91 -13.35 5.11 4.44
C MET A 91 -13.65 3.93 3.52
N LYS A 92 -14.67 3.14 3.86
CA LYS A 92 -15.14 1.99 3.06
C LYS A 92 -15.77 2.37 1.71
N GLU A 93 -16.08 3.63 1.51
CA GLU A 93 -16.69 4.11 0.27
C GLU A 93 -15.67 4.06 -0.89
N PRO A 94 -16.11 3.64 -2.09
CA PRO A 94 -15.25 3.62 -3.26
C PRO A 94 -14.76 5.04 -3.55
N ILE A 95 -13.47 5.17 -3.85
CA ILE A 95 -12.93 6.42 -4.39
C ILE A 95 -13.49 6.54 -5.81
N GLU A 96 -14.66 7.17 -5.95
CA GLU A 96 -15.13 7.61 -7.24
C GLU A 96 -14.02 8.47 -7.85
N ARG A 97 -13.59 8.08 -9.06
CA ARG A 97 -12.57 8.83 -9.80
C ARG A 97 -13.06 10.27 -9.89
N LEU A 98 -12.27 11.20 -9.35
CA LEU A 98 -12.49 12.62 -9.60
C LEU A 98 -12.61 12.83 -11.11
N PRO A 99 -13.60 13.62 -11.58
CA PRO A 99 -13.71 13.98 -12.98
C PRO A 99 -12.47 14.72 -13.50
#